data_AF-A0A530H8D9-F1
#
_entry.id   AF-A0A530H8D9-F1
#
_cell.length_a   1.000
_cell.length_b   1.000
_cell.length_c   1.000
_cell.angle_alpha   90.00
_cell.angle_beta   90.00
_cell.angle_gamma   90.00
#
_symmetry.space_group_name_H-M   'P 1'
#
loop_
_entity.id
_entity.type
_entity.pdbx_description
1 polymer ?
#
loop_
_entity_poly.entity_id
_entity_poly.type
_entity_poly.pdbx_seq_one_letter_code
_entity_poly.pdbx_strand_id
1 'polypeptide(L)' 'MKLCNAAHAAGCHWGTFHLTDEPVEEPAQKLAEALEAHGLPQERFRAMRPGEVWDIPAV' A
#
# COMPACT_ATOMS: atom_id res chain seq x y z
N MET A 1 8.66 6.67 4.32
CA MET A 1 7.88 7.67 5.08
C MET A 1 8.37 7.91 6.48
N LYS A 2 8.45 6.92 7.39
CA LYS A 2 9.00 7.15 8.75
C LYS A 2 10.46 6.69 8.90
N LEU A 3 10.73 5.39 8.79
CA LEU A 3 12.09 4.84 9.00
C LEU A 3 13.01 5.03 7.79
N CYS A 4 12.61 4.55 6.62
CA CYS A 4 13.43 4.65 5.40
C CYS A 4 13.32 6.02 4.70
N ASN A 5 12.60 6.99 5.30
CA ASN A 5 12.30 8.31 4.74
C ASN A 5 11.81 8.34 3.26
N ALA A 6 11.26 7.24 2.74
CA ALA A 6 10.71 7.19 1.38
C ALA A 6 9.55 8.18 1.19
N ALA A 7 9.55 8.92 0.09
CA ALA A 7 8.50 9.87 -0.27
C ALA A 7 7.18 9.17 -0.65
N HIS A 8 7.29 8.09 -1.42
CA HIS A 8 6.21 7.26 -1.95
C HIS A 8 6.53 5.77 -1.73
N ALA A 9 5.50 4.92 -1.67
CA ALA A 9 5.64 3.46 -1.57
C ALA A 9 4.52 2.74 -2.34
N ALA A 10 4.82 1.54 -2.86
CA ALA A 10 3.88 0.68 -3.55
C ALA A 10 3.76 -0.66 -2.82
N GLY A 11 2.56 -1.01 -2.41
CA GLY A 11 2.23 -2.26 -1.76
C GLY A 11 2.05 -3.35 -2.82
N CYS A 12 2.79 -4.44 -2.66
CA CYS A 12 2.76 -5.61 -3.54
C CYS A 12 2.55 -6.89 -2.70
N HIS A 13 2.64 -8.06 -3.35
CA HIS A 13 2.56 -9.38 -2.70
C HIS A 13 1.18 -9.76 -2.11
N TRP A 14 0.15 -8.95 -2.35
CA TRP A 14 -1.23 -9.23 -1.94
C TRP A 14 -2.12 -9.52 -3.16
N GLY A 15 -3.32 -10.06 -2.92
CA GLY A 15 -4.39 -10.11 -3.94
C GLY A 15 -4.16 -11.04 -5.13
N THR A 16 -3.09 -11.85 -5.14
CA THR A 16 -2.70 -12.67 -6.31
C THR A 16 -2.69 -14.17 -6.00
N PHE A 17 -2.01 -14.59 -4.92
CA PHE A 17 -1.94 -15.98 -4.49
C PHE A 17 -2.43 -16.10 -3.06
N HIS A 18 -3.19 -17.17 -2.77
CA HIS A 18 -3.58 -17.51 -1.41
C HIS A 18 -2.42 -18.25 -0.74
N LEU A 19 -1.62 -17.54 0.05
CA LEU A 19 -0.44 -18.08 0.73
C LEU A 19 -0.64 -18.24 2.24
N THR A 20 -1.74 -17.73 2.76
CA THR A 20 -2.01 -17.48 4.18
C THR A 20 -3.52 -17.34 4.39
N ASP A 21 -3.98 -17.41 5.64
CA ASP A 21 -5.40 -17.44 5.99
C ASP A 21 -6.13 -16.08 5.90
N GLU A 22 -5.43 -14.96 5.64
CA GLU A 22 -6.11 -13.67 5.53
C GLU A 22 -7.06 -13.59 4.32
N PRO A 23 -8.20 -12.88 4.45
CA PRO A 23 -9.04 -12.57 3.31
C PRO A 23 -8.25 -11.75 2.26
N VAL A 24 -8.49 -12.06 0.98
CA VAL A 24 -7.71 -11.52 -0.15
C VAL A 24 -7.63 -9.97 -0.21
N GLU A 25 -8.68 -9.27 0.22
CA GLU A 25 -8.74 -7.80 0.24
C GLU A 25 -8.30 -7.18 1.59
N GLU A 26 -8.13 -8.00 2.63
CA GLU A 26 -7.78 -7.53 3.97
C GLU A 26 -6.43 -6.77 4.02
N PRO A 27 -5.36 -7.18 3.31
CA PRO A 27 -4.11 -6.42 3.30
C PRO A 27 -4.25 -4.97 2.81
N ALA A 28 -5.07 -4.73 1.78
CA ALA A 28 -5.30 -3.38 1.26
C ALA A 28 -6.09 -2.52 2.25
N GLN A 29 -7.07 -3.12 2.95
CA GLN A 29 -7.86 -2.46 3.99
C GLN A 29 -6.98 -2.08 5.19
N LYS A 30 -6.20 -3.05 5.71
CA LYS A 30 -5.27 -2.83 6.82
C LYS A 30 -4.21 -1.79 6.48
N LEU A 31 -3.76 -1.68 5.23
CA LEU A 31 -2.87 -0.60 4.81
C LEU A 31 -3.55 0.77 4.97
N ALA A 32 -4.80 0.93 4.51
CA ALA A 32 -5.54 2.18 4.63
C ALA A 32 -5.74 2.59 6.10
N GLU A 33 -6.13 1.64 6.95
CA GLU A 33 -6.27 1.84 8.40
C GLU A 33 -4.94 2.25 9.05
N ALA A 34 -3.84 1.58 8.70
CA ALA A 34 -2.52 1.90 9.23
C ALA A 34 -2.06 3.31 8.81
N LEU A 35 -2.31 3.72 7.56
CA LEU A 35 -1.98 5.07 7.08
C LEU A 35 -2.79 6.13 7.82
N GLU A 36 -4.09 5.91 8.01
CA GLU A 36 -4.95 6.78 8.80
C GLU A 36 -4.45 6.90 10.25
N ALA A 37 -4.21 5.78 10.92
CA ALA A 37 -3.71 5.75 12.30
C ALA A 37 -2.36 6.46 12.48
N HIS A 38 -1.55 6.53 11.41
CA HIS A 38 -0.25 7.19 11.44
C HIS A 38 -0.26 8.62 10.89
N GLY A 39 -1.43 9.15 10.48
CA GLY A 39 -1.60 10.47 9.89
C GLY A 39 -0.89 10.63 8.54
N LEU A 40 -0.78 9.55 7.76
CA LEU A 40 -0.10 9.53 6.48
C LEU A 40 -1.13 9.59 5.32
N PRO A 41 -0.88 10.44 4.30
CA PRO A 41 -1.76 10.49 3.13
C PRO A 41 -1.74 9.16 2.36
N GLN A 42 -2.92 8.66 1.99
CA GLN A 42 -3.08 7.35 1.33
C GLN A 42 -2.45 7.33 -0.07
N GLU A 43 -2.48 8.46 -0.77
CA GLU A 43 -1.87 8.64 -2.09
C GLU A 43 -0.35 8.44 -2.10
N ARG A 44 0.30 8.51 -0.93
CA ARG A 44 1.74 8.28 -0.80
C ARG A 44 2.11 6.81 -0.63
N PHE A 45 1.16 5.95 -0.26
CA PHE A 45 1.38 4.51 -0.17
C PHE A 45 0.15 3.74 -0.64
N ARG A 46 0.22 3.27 -1.89
CA ARG A 46 -0.88 2.58 -2.56
C ARG A 46 -0.71 1.07 -2.50
N ALA A 47 -1.73 0.34 -2.11
CA ALA A 47 -1.82 -1.11 -2.37
C ALA A 47 -2.12 -1.29 -3.87
N MET A 48 -1.08 -1.47 -4.68
CA MET A 48 -1.24 -1.52 -6.14
C MET A 48 -1.81 -2.86 -6.59
N ARG A 49 -2.63 -2.83 -7.65
CA ARG A 49 -3.14 -4.02 -8.34
C ARG A 49 -2.25 -4.44 -9.52
N PRO A 50 -2.28 -5.71 -9.94
CA PRO A 50 -1.53 -6.16 -11.11
C PRO A 50 -1.88 -5.35 -12.37
N GLY A 51 -0.85 -4.82 -13.04
CA GLY A 51 -0.99 -4.01 -14.25
C GLY A 51 -1.35 -2.55 -14.01
N GLU A 52 -1.54 -2.12 -12.77
CA GLU A 52 -1.75 -0.71 -12.44
C GLU A 52 -0.46 0.09 -12.68
N VAL A 53 -0.62 1.26 -13.33
CA VAL A 53 0.48 2.21 -13.56
C VAL A 53 0.26 3.41 -12.66
N TRP A 54 1.33 3.87 -12.03
CA TRP A 54 1.32 5.07 -11.19
C TRP A 54 2.40 6.05 -11.64
N ASP A 55 1.98 7.18 -12.19
CA ASP A 55 2.85 8.35 -12.39
C ASP A 55 3.12 9.02 -11.04
N ILE A 56 4.34 8.84 -10.54
CA ILE A 56 4.75 9.33 -9.22
C ILE A 56 5.04 10.84 -9.31
N PRO A 57 4.40 11.69 -8.47
CA PRO A 57 4.71 13.12 -8.43
C PRO A 57 6.16 13.39 -8.05
N ALA A 58 6.72 14.49 -8.59
CA ALA A 58 7.99 15.01 -8.12
C ALA A 58 7.89 15.38 -6.63
N VAL A 59 8.98 15.14 -5.89
CA VAL A 59 9.08 15.32 -4.44
C VAL A 59 9.87 16.59 -4.14
#